data_AF-A0A134BIM2-F1
#
_entry.id   AF-A0A134BIM2-F1
#
_cell.length_a   1.000
_cell.length_b   1.000
_cell.length_c   1.000
_cell.angle_alpha   90.00
_cell.angle_beta   90.00
_cell.angle_gamma   90.00
#
_symmetry.space_group_name_H-M   'P 1'
#
loop_
_entity.id
_entity.type
_entity.pdbx_description
1 polymer ?
#
loop_
_entity_poly.entity_id
_entity_poly.type
_entity_poly.pdbx_seq_one_letter_code
_entity_poly.pdbx_strand_id
1 'polypeptide(L)'
;MRQKEMRSISSKEKTEKRVSVNFTPTEFAQFLSMKEVAGVQSLSAFIKARVFNETFRVIKVDRSLLDYYQKLTTLYGQFRSVGVNYNQTVVALKSNFTEKKAFAMLAKLEKMTLELAVIGGEIVQLTREFQEKWSQK
;
A
#
# COMPACT_ATOMS: atom_id res chain seq x y z
N MET A 1 0.64 0.88 -8.63
CA MET A 1 1.16 2.14 -8.09
C MET A 1 2.60 2.34 -8.56
N ARG A 2 2.96 3.57 -8.93
CA ARG A 2 4.20 3.91 -9.65
C ARG A 2 5.43 3.65 -8.79
N GLN A 3 6.39 2.90 -9.32
CA GLN A 3 7.78 2.93 -8.83
C GLN A 3 8.24 4.38 -8.89
N LYS A 4 8.48 5.00 -7.74
CA LYS A 4 9.12 6.31 -7.69
C LYS A 4 10.62 6.03 -7.78
N GLU A 5 11.09 5.81 -9.00
CA GLU A 5 12.53 5.85 -9.28
C GLU A 5 13.08 7.17 -8.72
N MET A 6 14.15 7.05 -7.94
CA MET A 6 14.90 8.22 -7.49
C MET A 6 15.31 9.00 -8.73
N ARG A 7 14.80 10.22 -8.87
CA ARG A 7 15.25 11.14 -9.92
C ARG A 7 16.76 11.24 -9.80
N SER A 8 17.46 10.81 -10.84
CA SER A 8 18.87 11.09 -10.98
C SER A 8 19.05 12.60 -10.77
N ILE A 9 19.88 12.97 -9.81
CA ILE A 9 20.33 14.35 -9.65
C ILE A 9 21.26 14.60 -10.84
N SER A 10 20.65 14.89 -11.99
CA SER A 10 21.35 15.32 -13.19
C SER A 10 21.71 16.79 -12.99
N SER A 11 22.76 17.06 -12.23
CA SER A 11 23.41 18.37 -12.25
C SER A 11 23.89 18.64 -13.68
N LYS A 12 23.43 19.75 -14.29
CA LYS A 12 23.83 20.16 -15.66
C LYS A 12 25.30 20.59 -15.78
N GLU A 13 26.02 20.64 -14.66
CA GLU A 13 27.42 21.03 -14.59
C GLU A 13 28.35 19.84 -14.92
N LYS A 14 29.38 20.10 -15.73
CA LYS A 14 30.34 19.06 -16.13
C LYS A 14 31.18 18.64 -14.91
N THR A 15 31.36 17.34 -14.74
CA THR A 15 32.26 16.79 -13.72
C THR A 15 33.71 16.86 -14.18
N GLU A 16 34.54 17.68 -13.55
CA GLU A 16 35.92 17.96 -13.98
C GLU A 16 37.02 17.35 -13.08
N LYS A 17 36.71 17.09 -11.80
CA LYS A 17 37.68 16.61 -10.81
C LYS A 17 37.39 15.15 -10.43
N ARG A 18 38.42 14.30 -10.44
CA ARG A 18 38.35 12.90 -10.02
C ARG A 18 39.15 12.66 -8.74
N VAL A 19 38.54 11.98 -7.79
CA VAL A 19 39.18 11.46 -6.56
C VAL A 19 39.10 9.93 -6.57
N SER A 20 40.20 9.26 -6.24
CA SER A 20 40.26 7.80 -6.12
C SER A 20 40.45 7.40 -4.66
N VAL A 21 39.70 6.41 -4.20
CA VAL A 21 39.77 5.84 -2.85
C VAL A 21 39.95 4.34 -2.99
N ASN A 22 40.88 3.78 -2.23
CA ASN A 22 41.12 2.33 -2.19
C ASN A 22 40.38 1.75 -0.99
N PHE A 23 39.66 0.66 -1.22
CA PHE A 23 38.98 -0.09 -0.16
C PHE A 23 39.70 -1.41 0.09
N THR A 24 39.73 -1.83 1.35
CA THR A 24 40.02 -3.22 1.69
C THR A 24 38.88 -4.13 1.21
N PRO A 25 39.11 -5.44 1.03
CA PRO A 25 38.07 -6.37 0.59
C PRO A 25 36.83 -6.36 1.50
N THR A 26 37.03 -6.23 2.82
CA THR A 26 35.96 -6.15 3.82
C THR A 26 35.14 -4.87 3.72
N GLU A 27 35.80 -3.73 3.53
CA GLU A 27 35.11 -2.44 3.36
C GLU A 27 34.34 -2.41 2.04
N PHE A 28 34.89 -3.01 0.98
CA PHE A 28 34.22 -3.08 -0.32
C PHE A 28 32.97 -3.96 -0.26
N ALA A 29 33.01 -5.08 0.46
CA ALA A 29 31.85 -5.92 0.67
C ALA A 29 30.73 -5.17 1.44
N GLN A 30 31.08 -4.49 2.53
CA GLN A 30 30.12 -3.66 3.28
C GLN A 30 29.53 -2.54 2.42
N PHE A 31 30.35 -1.89 1.61
CA PHE A 31 29.94 -0.83 0.69
C PHE A 31 28.92 -1.33 -0.36
N LEU A 32 29.10 -2.55 -0.90
CA LEU A 32 28.14 -3.17 -1.82
C LEU A 32 26.80 -3.45 -1.14
N SER A 33 26.80 -3.99 0.08
CA SER A 33 25.57 -4.20 0.86
C SER A 33 24.83 -2.88 1.11
N MET A 34 25.55 -1.79 1.40
CA MET A 34 24.93 -0.48 1.58
C MET A 34 24.33 0.07 0.28
N LYS A 35 25.00 -0.14 -0.87
CA LYS A 35 24.49 0.26 -2.20
C LYS A 35 23.19 -0.48 -2.53
N GLU A 36 23.15 -1.78 -2.24
CA GLU A 36 21.98 -2.63 -2.47
C GLU A 36 20.78 -2.13 -1.65
N VAL A 37 20.99 -1.84 -0.37
CA VAL A 37 19.95 -1.26 0.51
C VAL A 37 19.48 0.12 0.02
N ALA A 38 20.38 0.93 -0.55
CA ALA A 38 20.04 2.25 -1.07
C ALA A 38 19.30 2.21 -2.44
N GLY A 39 19.31 1.08 -3.16
CA GLY A 39 18.60 0.93 -4.43
C GLY A 39 19.13 1.78 -5.59
N VAL A 40 20.36 2.31 -5.48
CA VAL A 40 20.97 3.18 -6.50
C VAL A 40 21.73 2.33 -7.53
N GLN A 41 21.41 2.48 -8.81
CA GLN A 41 22.07 1.69 -9.87
C GLN A 41 23.54 2.11 -10.10
N SER A 42 23.85 3.41 -10.02
CA SER A 42 25.19 3.96 -10.28
C SER A 42 26.07 3.96 -9.01
N LEU A 43 27.22 3.29 -9.09
CA LEU A 43 28.26 3.30 -8.05
C LEU A 43 28.74 4.72 -7.76
N SER A 44 29.04 5.52 -8.80
CA SER A 44 29.54 6.88 -8.65
C SER A 44 28.52 7.83 -8.01
N ALA A 45 27.23 7.63 -8.29
CA ALA A 45 26.17 8.39 -7.65
C ALA A 45 26.05 8.04 -6.16
N PHE A 46 26.14 6.75 -5.82
CA PHE A 46 26.10 6.27 -4.45
C PHE A 46 27.29 6.81 -3.62
N ILE A 47 28.51 6.81 -4.17
CA ILE A 47 29.70 7.37 -3.52
C ILE A 47 29.53 8.86 -3.25
N LYS A 48 29.12 9.64 -4.26
CA LYS A 48 28.92 11.10 -4.10
C LYS A 48 27.90 11.41 -3.00
N ALA A 49 26.73 10.76 -3.04
CA ALA A 49 25.70 10.97 -2.03
C ALA A 49 26.18 10.58 -0.62
N ARG A 50 27.00 9.53 -0.48
CA ARG A 50 27.57 9.12 0.81
C ARG A 50 28.64 10.08 1.33
N VAL A 51 29.53 10.58 0.46
CA VAL A 51 30.60 11.54 0.83
C VAL A 51 30.04 12.89 1.25
N PHE A 52 28.99 13.37 0.58
CA PHE A 52 28.34 14.65 0.89
C PHE A 52 27.22 14.53 1.93
N ASN A 53 27.13 13.38 2.62
CA ASN A 53 26.16 13.11 3.67
C ASN A 53 24.71 13.44 3.25
N GLU A 54 24.39 13.26 1.96
CA GLU A 54 23.02 13.39 1.48
C GLU A 54 22.20 12.29 2.15
N THR A 55 21.12 12.67 2.81
CA THR A 55 20.29 11.72 3.54
C THR A 55 19.70 10.72 2.56
N PHE A 56 20.25 9.51 2.51
CA PHE A 56 19.56 8.37 1.94
C PHE A 56 18.34 8.14 2.81
N ARG A 57 17.17 8.65 2.40
CA ARG A 57 15.89 8.13 2.88
C ARG A 57 15.78 6.72 2.33
N VAL A 58 16.38 5.76 3.03
CA VAL A 58 15.98 4.36 2.95
C VAL A 58 14.59 4.33 3.55
N ILE A 59 13.58 4.60 2.73
CA ILE A 59 12.21 4.33 3.12
C ILE A 59 12.13 2.81 3.12
N LYS A 60 12.44 2.20 4.27
CA LYS A 60 12.01 0.84 4.60
C LYS A 60 10.49 0.91 4.72
N VAL A 61 9.81 1.07 3.59
CA VAL A 61 8.37 0.84 3.54
C VAL A 61 8.24 -0.64 3.80
N ASP A 62 7.74 -0.98 4.97
CA ASP A 62 7.30 -2.33 5.23
C ASP A 62 6.22 -2.64 4.19
N ARG A 63 6.61 -3.31 3.10
CA ARG A 63 5.75 -3.54 1.94
C ARG A 63 4.48 -4.27 2.35
N SER A 64 4.57 -5.08 3.41
CA SER A 64 3.46 -5.77 4.04
C SER A 64 2.40 -4.80 4.56
N LEU A 65 2.81 -3.74 5.25
CA LEU A 65 1.93 -2.74 5.84
C LEU A 65 1.27 -1.87 4.77
N LEU A 66 2.02 -1.49 3.72
CA LEU A 66 1.44 -0.75 2.60
C LEU A 66 0.42 -1.58 1.82
N ASP A 67 0.72 -2.86 1.57
CA ASP A 67 -0.20 -3.79 0.91
C ASP A 67 -1.46 -4.04 1.77
N TYR A 68 -1.28 -4.12 3.09
CA TYR A 68 -2.38 -4.19 4.05
C TYR A 68 -3.29 -2.95 3.96
N TYR A 69 -2.75 -1.74 4.01
CA TYR A 69 -3.55 -0.51 3.88
C TYR A 69 -4.24 -0.39 2.52
N GLN A 70 -3.60 -0.84 1.44
CA GLN A 70 -4.24 -0.89 0.11
C GLN A 70 -5.43 -1.85 0.11
N LYS A 71 -5.26 -3.08 0.62
CA LYS A 71 -6.33 -4.07 0.71
C LYS A 71 -7.50 -3.56 1.55
N LEU A 72 -7.22 -2.92 2.68
CA LEU A 72 -8.25 -2.32 3.55
C LEU A 72 -9.02 -1.19 2.83
N THR A 73 -8.31 -0.35 2.08
CA THR A 73 -8.93 0.73 1.30
C THR A 73 -9.80 0.19 0.17
N THR A 74 -9.34 -0.86 -0.52
CA THR A 74 -10.14 -1.55 -1.55
C THR A 74 -11.40 -2.17 -0.95
N LEU A 75 -11.28 -2.83 0.20
CA LEU A 75 -12.41 -3.42 0.92
C LEU A 75 -13.46 -2.36 1.30
N TYR A 76 -13.01 -1.19 1.80
CA TYR A 76 -13.91 -0.07 2.08
C TYR A 76 -14.64 0.44 0.83
N GLY A 77 -13.92 0.53 -0.30
CA GLY A 77 -14.51 0.87 -1.59
C GLY A 77 -15.60 -0.13 -2.05
N GLN A 78 -15.33 -1.42 -1.87
CA GLN A 78 -16.30 -2.47 -2.15
C GLN A 78 -17.54 -2.36 -1.26
N PHE A 79 -17.36 -2.13 0.05
CA PHE A 79 -18.46 -1.97 1.00
C PHE A 79 -19.38 -0.80 0.62
N ARG A 80 -18.80 0.35 0.24
CA ARG A 80 -19.56 1.50 -0.24
C ARG A 80 -20.34 1.18 -1.52
N SER A 81 -19.72 0.45 -2.46
CA SER A 81 -20.38 0.03 -3.70
C SER A 81 -21.61 -0.86 -3.44
N VAL A 82 -21.55 -1.74 -2.43
CA VAL A 82 -22.69 -2.56 -2.02
C VAL A 82 -23.84 -1.67 -1.52
N GLY A 83 -23.56 -0.65 -0.72
CA GLY A 83 -24.58 0.31 -0.27
C GLY A 83 -25.24 1.09 -1.41
N VAL A 84 -24.47 1.50 -2.43
CA VAL A 84 -25.01 2.16 -3.62
C VAL A 84 -25.90 1.20 -4.42
N ASN A 85 -25.45 -0.04 -4.62
CA ASN A 85 -26.22 -1.06 -5.33
C ASN A 85 -27.51 -1.43 -4.59
N TYR A 86 -27.49 -1.46 -3.25
CA TYR A 86 -28.67 -1.63 -2.41
C TYR A 86 -29.72 -0.56 -2.72
N ASN A 87 -29.30 0.71 -2.65
CA ASN A 87 -30.22 1.83 -2.88
C ASN A 87 -30.80 1.80 -4.30
N GLN A 88 -29.98 1.48 -5.30
CA GLN A 88 -30.44 1.33 -6.69
C GLN A 88 -31.45 0.20 -6.84
N THR A 89 -31.22 -0.93 -6.16
CA THR A 89 -32.12 -2.09 -6.21
C THR A 89 -33.47 -1.75 -5.60
N VAL A 90 -33.50 -1.06 -4.46
CA VAL A 90 -34.76 -0.60 -3.83
C VAL A 90 -35.52 0.38 -4.72
N VAL A 91 -34.81 1.33 -5.35
CA VAL A 91 -35.44 2.28 -6.29
C VAL A 91 -36.01 1.56 -7.50
N ALA A 92 -35.26 0.62 -8.09
CA ALA A 92 -35.71 -0.17 -9.24
C ALA A 92 -36.88 -1.10 -8.91
N LEU A 93 -36.91 -1.65 -7.69
CA LEU A 93 -38.01 -2.45 -7.17
C LEU A 93 -39.31 -1.65 -7.04
N LYS A 94 -39.21 -0.42 -6.52
CA LYS A 94 -40.35 0.50 -6.38
C LYS A 94 -40.93 0.93 -7.72
N SER A 95 -40.12 1.05 -8.77
CA SER A 95 -40.55 1.60 -10.06
C SER A 95 -40.98 0.58 -11.10
N ASN A 96 -40.43 -0.65 -11.11
CA ASN A 96 -40.55 -1.57 -12.24
C ASN A 96 -41.25 -2.92 -11.97
N PHE A 97 -41.52 -3.28 -10.70
CA PHE A 97 -42.02 -4.62 -10.36
C PHE A 97 -43.40 -4.61 -9.69
N THR A 98 -44.17 -5.67 -9.92
CA THR A 98 -45.40 -5.97 -9.16
C THR A 98 -45.06 -6.34 -7.72
N GLU A 99 -45.93 -6.01 -6.76
CA GLU A 99 -45.69 -6.18 -5.31
C GLU A 99 -45.10 -7.55 -4.94
N LYS A 100 -45.61 -8.63 -5.55
CA LYS A 100 -45.17 -10.00 -5.28
C LYS A 100 -43.71 -10.27 -5.67
N LYS A 101 -43.25 -9.74 -6.82
CA LYS A 101 -41.83 -9.83 -7.23
C LYS A 101 -40.96 -8.89 -6.41
N ALA A 102 -41.51 -7.74 -6.04
CA ALA A 102 -40.77 -6.77 -5.25
C ALA A 102 -40.44 -7.32 -3.84
N PHE A 103 -41.42 -7.97 -3.23
CA PHE A 103 -41.28 -8.61 -1.93
C PHE A 103 -40.25 -9.75 -1.94
N ALA A 104 -40.25 -10.59 -2.99
CA ALA A 104 -39.28 -11.68 -3.12
C ALA A 104 -37.82 -11.18 -3.26
N MET A 105 -37.60 -10.08 -4.00
CA MET A 105 -36.26 -9.49 -4.12
C MET A 105 -35.83 -8.75 -2.84
N LEU A 106 -36.76 -8.10 -2.13
CA LEU A 106 -36.51 -7.51 -0.82
C LEU A 106 -36.06 -8.56 0.20
N ALA A 107 -36.74 -9.70 0.29
CA ALA A 107 -36.36 -10.79 1.19
C ALA A 107 -34.95 -11.34 0.88
N LYS A 108 -34.59 -11.43 -0.41
CA LYS A 108 -33.23 -11.83 -0.82
C LYS A 108 -32.19 -10.78 -0.44
N LEU A 109 -32.53 -9.50 -0.58
CA LEU A 109 -31.67 -8.37 -0.23
C LEU A 109 -31.41 -8.29 1.27
N GLU A 110 -32.46 -8.49 2.08
CA GLU A 110 -32.37 -8.56 3.54
C GLU A 110 -31.39 -9.65 3.98
N LYS A 111 -31.51 -10.85 3.41
CA LYS A 111 -30.60 -11.96 3.71
C LYS A 111 -29.13 -11.63 3.39
N MET A 112 -28.86 -11.05 2.21
CA MET A 112 -27.50 -10.64 1.84
C MET A 112 -26.96 -9.52 2.75
N THR A 113 -27.84 -8.64 3.25
CA THR A 113 -27.46 -7.56 4.17
C THR A 113 -27.09 -8.13 5.55
N LEU A 114 -27.79 -9.15 6.02
CA LEU A 114 -27.46 -9.89 7.25
C LEU A 114 -26.10 -10.59 7.13
N GLU A 115 -25.85 -11.30 6.02
CA GLU A 115 -24.54 -11.95 5.78
C GLU A 115 -23.40 -10.93 5.76
N LEU A 116 -23.61 -9.77 5.14
CA LEU A 116 -22.63 -8.68 5.13
C LEU A 116 -22.37 -8.13 6.55
N ALA A 117 -23.41 -7.98 7.38
CA ALA A 117 -23.28 -7.50 8.74
C ALA A 117 -22.48 -8.48 9.63
N VAL A 118 -22.70 -9.79 9.45
CA VAL A 118 -21.93 -10.84 10.14
C VAL A 118 -20.45 -10.76 9.77
N ILE A 119 -20.14 -10.72 8.48
CA ILE A 119 -18.75 -10.61 7.98
C ILE A 119 -18.11 -9.30 8.48
N GLY A 120 -18.86 -8.20 8.48
CA GLY A 120 -18.41 -6.92 9.03
C GLY A 120 -18.05 -7.01 10.51
N GLY A 121 -18.85 -7.73 11.30
CA GLY A 121 -18.57 -8.00 12.72
C GLY A 121 -17.30 -8.83 12.92
N GLU A 122 -17.11 -9.89 12.13
CA GLU A 122 -15.90 -10.72 12.16
C GLU A 122 -14.63 -9.92 11.83
N ILE A 123 -14.70 -9.03 10.83
CA ILE A 123 -13.58 -8.15 10.48
C ILE A 123 -13.22 -7.23 11.65
N VAL A 124 -14.21 -6.61 12.30
CA VAL A 124 -13.97 -5.73 13.46
C VAL A 124 -13.35 -6.52 14.62
N GLN A 125 -13.83 -7.74 14.86
CA GLN A 125 -13.30 -8.60 15.92
C GLN A 125 -11.84 -8.99 15.65
N LEU A 126 -11.54 -9.47 14.44
CA LEU A 126 -10.17 -9.80 14.03
C LEU A 126 -9.23 -8.59 14.10
N THR A 127 -9.75 -7.39 13.79
CA THR A 127 -8.97 -6.15 13.88
C THR A 127 -8.66 -5.80 15.35
N ARG A 128 -9.61 -5.97 16.26
CA ARG A 128 -9.39 -5.78 17.71
C ARG A 128 -8.36 -6.77 18.27
N GLU A 129 -8.49 -8.06 17.94
CA GLU A 129 -7.55 -9.09 18.37
C GLU A 129 -6.12 -8.83 17.86
N PHE A 130 -6.00 -8.35 16.61
CA PHE A 130 -4.72 -7.95 16.06
C PHE A 130 -4.13 -6.74 16.82
N GLN A 131 -4.95 -5.73 17.10
CA GLN A 131 -4.55 -4.54 17.84
C GLN A 131 -4.09 -4.88 19.26
N GLU A 132 -4.80 -5.76 19.98
CA GLU A 132 -4.40 -6.19 21.33
C GLU A 132 -3.07 -6.95 21.32
N LYS A 133 -2.89 -7.89 20.38
CA LYS A 133 -1.63 -8.66 20.26
C LYS A 133 -0.42 -7.81 19.89
N TRP A 134 -0.61 -6.73 19.13
CA TRP A 134 0.46 -5.83 18.70
C TRP A 134 0.67 -4.61 19.60
N SER A 135 -0.33 -4.22 20.40
CA SER A 135 -0.22 -3.12 21.37
C SER A 135 0.45 -3.52 22.69
N GLN A 136 0.65 -4.83 22.93
CA GLN A 136 1.37 -5.35 24.10
C GLN A 136 2.88 -5.59 23.86
N LYS A 137 3.42 -5.12 22.72
CA LYS A 137 4.84 -5.21 22.38
C LYS A 137 5.47 -3.83 22.36
#